data_AF-A0A7V9MG96-F1
#
_entry.id   AF-A0A7V9MG96-F1
#
_cell.length_a   1.000
_cell.length_b   1.000
_cell.length_c   1.000
_cell.angle_alpha   90.00
_cell.angle_beta   90.00
_cell.angle_gamma   90.00
#
_symmetry.space_group_name_H-M   'P 1'
#
loop_
_entity.id
_entity.type
_entity.pdbx_description
1 polymer ?
#
loop_
_entity_poly.entity_id
_entity_poly.type
_entity_poly.pdbx_seq_one_letter_code
_entity_poly.pdbx_strand_id
1 'polypeptide(L)' 'MRIGIIGSGRIGATVGRLWAGAGHEPMFSFSRDPARLEAAARS' A
#
# COMPACT_ATOMS: atom_id res chain seq x y z
N MET A 1 7.59 11.83 1.53
CA MET A 1 7.39 11.89 0.06
C MET A 1 6.14 11.11 -0.31
N ARG A 2 5.46 11.46 -1.40
CA ARG A 2 4.28 10.72 -1.90
C ARG A 2 4.72 9.58 -2.83
N ILE A 3 4.28 8.36 -2.56
CA ILE A 3 4.71 7.15 -3.28
C ILE A 3 3.48 6.39 -3.79
N GLY A 4 3.40 6.13 -5.10
CA GLY A 4 2.34 5.29 -5.68
C GLY A 4 2.77 3.83 -5.77
N ILE A 5 1.93 2.92 -5.27
CA ILE A 5 2.15 1.46 -5.33
C ILE A 5 1.01 0.83 -6.12
N ILE A 6 1.32 0.25 -7.29
CA ILE A 6 0.34 -0.47 -8.13
C ILE A 6 0.39 -1.96 -7.76
N GLY A 7 -0.70 -2.46 -7.17
CA GLY A 7 -0.83 -3.80 -6.61
C GLY A 7 -0.74 -3.81 -5.08
N SER A 8 -1.87 -4.03 -4.38
CA SER A 8 -1.91 -4.18 -2.91
C SER A 8 -1.78 -5.63 -2.41
N GLY A 9 -1.05 -6.46 -3.16
CA GLY A 9 -0.73 -7.84 -2.75
C GLY A 9 0.31 -7.90 -1.62
N ARG A 10 0.80 -9.11 -1.30
CA ARG A 10 1.77 -9.34 -0.21
C ARG A 10 3.00 -8.42 -0.30
N ILE A 11 3.55 -8.27 -1.50
CA ILE A 11 4.75 -7.45 -1.74
C ILE A 11 4.42 -5.97 -1.60
N GLY A 12 3.44 -5.47 -2.35
CA GLY A 12 3.06 -4.06 -2.33
C GLY A 12 2.69 -3.58 -0.93
N ALA A 13 1.87 -4.34 -0.21
CA ALA A 13 1.47 -3.99 1.16
C ALA A 13 2.66 -3.97 2.14
N THR A 14 3.61 -4.90 2.01
CA THR A 14 4.81 -4.93 2.86
C THR A 14 5.69 -3.72 2.60
N VAL A 15 5.95 -3.43 1.32
CA VAL A 15 6.73 -2.25 0.91
C VAL A 15 6.05 -0.98 1.41
N GLY A 16 4.75 -0.82 1.17
CA GLY A 16 4.00 0.35 1.63
C GLY A 16 4.08 0.57 3.14
N ARG A 17 3.94 -0.48 3.96
CA ARG A 17 4.13 -0.37 5.42
C ARG A 17 5.54 0.08 5.82
N LEU A 18 6.58 -0.43 5.16
CA LEU A 18 7.95 -0.01 5.44
C LEU A 18 8.18 1.47 5.08
N TRP A 19 7.67 1.92 3.94
CA TRP A 19 7.74 3.32 3.54
C TRP A 19 6.93 4.24 4.48
N ALA A 20 5.74 3.81 4.91
CA ALA A 20 4.97 4.53 5.92
C ALA A 20 5.74 4.67 7.24
N GLY A 21 6.33 3.56 7.72
CA GLY A 21 7.16 3.55 8.94
C GLY A 21 8.42 4.42 8.83
N ALA A 22 8.94 4.65 7.62
CA ALA A 22 10.05 5.56 7.35
C ALA A 22 9.61 7.03 7.15
N GLY A 23 8.34 7.37 7.35
CA GLY A 23 7.83 8.75 7.25
C GLY A 23 7.45 9.18 5.83
N HIS A 24 7.21 8.24 4.93
CA HIS A 24 6.68 8.52 3.59
C HIS A 24 5.15 8.33 3.54
N GLU A 25 4.52 8.84 2.48
CA GLU A 25 3.08 8.78 2.24
C GLU A 25 2.79 7.84 1.06
N PRO A 26 2.69 6.52 1.30
CA PRO A 26 2.33 5.56 0.27
C PRO A 26 0.83 5.63 -0.06
N MET A 27 0.50 5.42 -1.33
CA MET A 27 -0.85 5.25 -1.84
C MET A 27 -0.92 3.95 -2.63
N PHE A 28 -1.90 3.10 -2.31
CA PHE A 28 -2.13 1.87 -3.05
C PHE A 28 -3.15 2.08 -4.17
N SER A 29 -2.89 1.46 -5.32
CA SER A 29 -3.83 1.36 -6.43
C SER A 29 -3.89 -0.08 -6.91
N PHE A 30 -4.99 -0.46 -7.55
CA PHE A 30 -5.22 -1.74 -8.20
C PHE A 30 -5.13 -2.97 -7.26
N SER A 31 -6.29 -3.56 -7.00
CA SER A 31 -6.43 -4.89 -6.44
C SER A 31 -7.52 -5.62 -7.20
N ARG A 32 -7.34 -6.92 -7.44
CA ARG A 32 -8.43 -7.79 -7.92
C ARG A 32 -9.55 -7.96 -6.88
N ASP A 33 -9.24 -7.65 -5.62
CA ASP A 33 -10.14 -7.71 -4.48
C ASP A 33 -10.15 -6.34 -3.77
N PRO A 34 -11.24 -5.55 -3.88
CA PRO A 34 -11.35 -4.24 -3.25
C PRO A 34 -11.12 -4.27 -1.73
N ALA A 35 -11.51 -5.33 -1.03
CA ALA A 35 -11.33 -5.45 0.41
C ALA A 35 -9.83 -5.48 0.80
N ARG A 36 -8.98 -6.08 -0.05
CA ARG A 36 -7.51 -6.05 0.15
C ARG A 36 -6.93 -4.67 -0.05
N LEU A 37 -7.46 -3.88 -0.98
CA LEU A 37 -7.01 -2.52 -1.19
C LEU A 37 -7.30 -1.67 0.04
N GLU A 38 -8.50 -1.76 0.60
CA GLU A 38 -8.84 -1.08 1.85
C GLU A 38 -8.02 -1.56 3.04
N ALA A 39 -7.80 -2.87 3.16
CA ALA A 39 -6.99 -3.43 4.25
C ALA A 39 -5.55 -2.92 4.20
N ALA A 40 -4.96 -2.81 3.01
CA ALA A 40 -3.63 -2.22 2.83
C ALA A 40 -3.59 -0.71 3.12
N ALA A 41 -4.65 0.03 2.78
CA ALA A 41 -4.74 1.47 3.05
C ALA A 41 -4.93 1.80 4.55
N ARG A 42 -5.42 0.85 5.35
CA ARG A 42 -5.63 1.00 6.80
C ARG A 42 -4.44 0.54 7.66
N SER A 43 -3.36 0.02 7.06
CA SER A 43 -2.21 -0.57 7.76
C SER A 43 -0.98 0.32 7.75
#